data_AF-A0A0M5JC12-F1
#
_entry.id   AF-A0A0M5JC12-F1
#
_cell.length_a   1.000
_cell.length_b   1.000
_cell.length_c   1.000
_cell.angle_alpha   90.00
_cell.angle_beta   90.00
_cell.angle_gamma   90.00
#
_symmetry.space_group_name_H-M   'P 1'
#
loop_
_entity.id
_entity.type
_entity.pdbx_description
1 polymer ?
#
loop_
_entity_poly.entity_id
_entity_poly.type
_entity_poly.pdbx_seq_one_letter_code
_entity_poly.pdbx_strand_id
1 'polypeptide(L)' 'MDPRLAELLQKTSLYGTLAKYYEHIDPKWHMYFYELHFKYENQLVQYYWMLRQQNPNMDNE' A
#
# COMPACT_ATOMS: atom_id res chain seq x y z
N MET A 1 -0.44 -7.71 14.80
CA MET A 1 -0.40 -6.80 13.64
C MET A 1 -1.59 -5.86 13.72
N ASP A 2 -1.37 -4.54 13.59
CA ASP A 2 -2.46 -3.56 13.60
C ASP A 2 -3.44 -3.84 12.43
N PRO A 3 -4.77 -3.93 12.67
CA PRO A 3 -5.74 -4.28 11.64
C PRO A 3 -5.79 -3.30 10.47
N ARG A 4 -5.59 -2.00 10.74
CA ARG A 4 -5.57 -0.97 9.70
C ARG A 4 -4.28 -1.04 8.90
N LEU A 5 -3.15 -1.37 9.53
CA LEU A 5 -1.90 -1.64 8.83
C LEU A 5 -2.04 -2.83 7.87
N ALA A 6 -2.68 -3.92 8.32
CA ALA A 6 -2.96 -5.09 7.49
C ALA A 6 -3.87 -4.76 6.30
N GLU A 7 -4.93 -3.97 6.51
CA GLU A 7 -5.81 -3.51 5.43
C GLU A 7 -5.06 -2.67 4.39
N LEU A 8 -4.21 -1.73 4.84
CA LEU A 8 -3.42 -0.89 3.95
C LEU A 8 -2.41 -1.70 3.14
N LEU A 9 -1.78 -2.71 3.74
CA LEU A 9 -0.90 -3.65 3.04
C LEU A 9 -1.65 -4.44 1.96
N GLN A 10 -2.83 -4.97 2.29
CA GLN A 10 -3.65 -5.72 1.33
C GLN A 10 -4.06 -4.84 0.14
N LYS A 11 -4.54 -3.62 0.38
CA LYS A 11 -4.92 -2.68 -0.69
C LYS A 11 -3.74 -2.28 -1.56
N THR A 12 -2.62 -1.92 -0.94
CA THR A 12 -1.39 -1.52 -1.66
C THR A 12 -0.90 -2.65 -2.56
N SER A 13 -0.88 -3.88 -2.05
CA SER A 13 -0.49 -5.07 -2.80
C SER A 13 -1.46 -5.37 -3.96
N LEU A 14 -2.77 -5.33 -3.71
CA LEU A 14 -3.80 -5.57 -4.71
C LEU A 14 -3.67 -4.59 -5.89
N TYR A 15 -3.65 -3.28 -5.60
CA TYR A 15 -3.60 -2.28 -6.66
C TYR A 15 -2.25 -2.25 -7.39
N GLY A 16 -1.14 -2.53 -6.69
CA GLY A 16 0.16 -2.70 -7.35
C GLY A 16 0.18 -3.89 -8.31
N THR A 17 -0.46 -5.00 -7.92
CA THR A 17 -0.61 -6.19 -8.78
C THR A 17 -1.47 -5.89 -10.00
N LEU A 18 -2.60 -5.21 -9.82
CA LEU A 18 -3.48 -4.82 -10.92
C LEU A 18 -2.80 -3.81 -11.86
N ALA A 19 -2.07 -2.83 -11.33
CA ALA A 19 -1.32 -1.88 -12.15
C ALA A 19 -0.29 -2.60 -13.03
N LYS A 20 0.46 -3.54 -12.48
CA LYS A 20 1.40 -4.38 -13.25
C LYS A 20 0.70 -5.25 -14.29
N TYR A 21 -0.44 -5.84 -13.94
CA TYR A 21 -1.21 -6.65 -14.88
C TYR A 21 -1.59 -5.85 -16.14
N TYR A 22 -2.00 -4.59 -15.97
CA TYR A 22 -2.41 -3.74 -17.09
C TYR A 22 -1.26 -2.99 -17.80
N GLU A 23 -0.02 -3.07 -17.30
CA GLU A 23 1.14 -2.28 -17.77
C GLU A 23 1.40 -2.35 -19.27
N HIS A 24 1.14 -3.51 -19.88
CA HIS A 24 1.30 -3.73 -21.33
C HIS A 24 0.00 -4.06 -22.05
N ILE A 25 -1.14 -4.02 -21.35
CA ILE A 25 -2.47 -4.39 -21.88
C ILE A 25 -3.30 -3.14 -22.17
N ASP A 26 -3.43 -2.26 -21.17
CA ASP A 26 -4.22 -1.04 -21.28
C ASP A 26 -3.60 0.07 -20.41
N PRO A 27 -2.98 1.09 -21.03
CA PRO A 27 -2.37 2.21 -20.31
C PRO A 27 -3.33 2.97 -19.40
N LYS A 28 -4.63 3.04 -19.74
CA LYS A 28 -5.61 3.74 -18.91
C LYS A 28 -5.86 2.99 -17.61
N TRP A 29 -6.01 1.66 -17.69
CA TRP A 29 -6.18 0.84 -16.49
C TRP A 29 -4.91 0.78 -15.67
N HIS A 30 -3.74 0.68 -16.32
CA HIS A 30 -2.46 0.79 -15.63
C HIS A 30 -2.39 2.07 -14.79
N MET A 31 -2.65 3.24 -15.40
CA MET A 31 -2.62 4.52 -14.69
C MET A 31 -3.66 4.58 -13.55
N TYR A 32 -4.89 4.12 -13.80
CA TYR A 32 -5.93 4.10 -12.77
C TYR A 32 -5.52 3.28 -11.53
N PHE A 33 -5.05 2.05 -11.73
CA PHE A 33 -4.62 1.20 -10.62
C PHE A 33 -3.32 1.68 -9.99
N TYR A 34 -2.43 2.30 -10.77
CA TYR A 34 -1.21 2.92 -10.26
C TYR A 34 -1.52 4.11 -9.33
N GLU A 35 -2.46 4.98 -9.69
CA GLU A 35 -2.91 6.09 -8.84
C GLU A 35 -3.50 5.58 -7.51
N LEU A 36 -4.31 4.50 -7.56
CA LEU A 36 -4.83 3.86 -6.35
C LEU A 36 -3.70 3.25 -5.51
N HIS A 37 -2.78 2.52 -6.14
CA HIS A 37 -1.61 1.96 -5.47
C HIS A 37 -0.81 3.05 -4.75
N PHE A 38 -0.48 4.13 -5.46
CA PHE A 38 0.25 5.26 -4.89
C PHE A 38 -0.47 5.92 -3.71
N LYS A 39 -1.80 6.08 -3.81
CA LYS A 39 -2.62 6.61 -2.70
C LYS A 39 -2.50 5.74 -1.45
N TYR A 40 -2.68 4.43 -1.57
CA TYR A 40 -2.66 3.53 -0.42
C TYR A 40 -1.24 3.28 0.10
N GLU A 41 -0.23 3.30 -0.78
CA GLU A 41 1.18 3.25 -0.38
C GLU A 41 1.56 4.44 0.51
N ASN A 42 1.16 5.66 0.13
CA ASN A 42 1.39 6.84 0.97
C ASN A 42 0.72 6.72 2.34
N GLN A 43 -0.54 6.25 2.37
CA GLN A 43 -1.26 6.03 3.63
C GLN A 43 -0.58 4.94 4.49
N LEU A 44 -0.12 3.86 3.85
CA LEU A 44 0.61 2.78 4.49
C LEU A 44 1.90 3.28 5.15
N VAL A 45 2.72 4.01 4.39
CA VAL A 45 4.01 4.54 4.87
C VAL A 45 3.79 5.50 6.02
N GLN A 46 2.88 6.46 5.89
CA GLN A 46 2.57 7.40 6.97
C GLN A 46 2.09 6.68 8.23
N TYR A 47 1.21 5.71 8.09
CA TYR A 47 0.64 4.98 9.21
C TYR A 47 1.67 4.07 9.90
N TYR A 48 2.51 3.38 9.13
CA TYR A 48 3.63 2.60 9.66
C TYR A 48 4.56 3.47 10.51
N TRP A 49 4.98 4.63 10.00
CA TRP A 49 5.85 5.54 10.76
C TRP A 49 5.17 6.11 12.01
N MET A 50 3.86 6.42 11.94
CA MET A 50 3.09 6.84 13.11
C MET A 50 3.08 5.76 14.19
N LEU A 51 2.80 4.51 13.82
CA LEU A 51 2.80 3.38 14.76
C LEU A 51 4.19 3.14 15.35
N ARG A 52 5.25 3.27 14.55
CA ARG A 52 6.64 3.13 15.01
C ARG A 52 7.06 4.23 15.99
N GLN A 53 6.59 5.47 15.80
CA GLN A 53 6.80 6.55 16.76
C GLN A 53 6.08 6.28 18.09
N GLN A 54 4.90 5.68 18.04
CA GLN A 54 4.11 5.33 19.23
C GLN A 54 4.65 4.08 19.93
N ASN A 55 5.21 3.12 19.18
CA ASN A 55 5.75 1.87 19.67
C ASN A 55 7.11 1.56 18.99
N PRO A 56 8.23 2.04 19.56
CA PRO A 56 9.56 1.91 18.96
C PRO A 56 10.05 0.45 18.80
N ASN A 57 9.45 -0.49 19.52
CA ASN A 57 9.81 -1.92 19.49
C ASN A 57 8.95 -2.76 18.53
N MET A 58 8.13 -2.13 17.68
CA MET A 58 7.17 -2.82 16.80
C MET A 58 7.82 -3.79 15.81
N ASP A 59 9.10 -3.59 15.48
CA ASP A 59 9.84 -4.42 14.51
C ASP A 59 10.60 -5.60 15.17
N ASN A 60 10.48 -5.79 16.50
CA ASN A 60 11.26 -6.77 17.29
C ASN A 60 10.52 -8.08 17.63
N GLU A 61 9.37 -8.37 17.00
CA GLU A 61 8.64 -9.65 17.13
C GLU A 61 8.58 -10.43 15.81
#